data_AF-A0A4R6ZHT3-F1
#
_entry.id   AF-A0A4R6ZHT3-F1
#
_cell.length_a   1.000
_cell.length_b   1.000
_cell.length_c   1.000
_cell.angle_alpha   90.00
_cell.angle_beta   90.00
_cell.angle_gamma   90.00
#
_symmetry.space_group_name_H-M   'P 1'
#
loop_
_entity.id
_entity.type
_entity.pdbx_description
1 polymer ?
#
loop_
_entity_poly.entity_id
_entity_poly.type
_entity_poly.pdbx_seq_one_letter_code
_entity_poly.pdbx_strand_id
1 'polypeptide(L)'
;MRKKGLIFSLVFVLCLSLIPAFSMPSHKVMAEEQMTNKNFLVYYRAWRDVEMKGVNTSLPDENWISMSDIPYGINIVNVFSYVPPGQEELAKPFFDKLKTEYGPELHARGVKLIRGFDYSKLLAIPYAGAFPTEQEFDAYAKALLEELMTPWGLDGLDIDMETHPSADDVKISDGVIKALSKYIGPKANNGTLFLYDTNAETMAPFKNVSDSFDVLAYQQYGSGTNRTEMSSNAYAPYIAKDKFLPGLTFPEEQDRNRWYDTKLPYEESNIYQLAKYVRENNLSGMFLYAFDRDGKTYNEPDISSVTPSNLLWTKTAILEVNGYSVDSVKGFAKHHLQRIKHSKALTPEKVAELENLIETASNLYEVNAVILGANFETAISPTYDPLLEKELMSIDLAPAFAAIDQATMILSKVVGNSTSIEALRVAKDELVSLLGGKKYATSEVDTAVAKLVNRIDAIPQPVTAIYQDTNGQKLAENAQLIGKFGDSYETAKKDIPDYTLQEVKGESSGTFSEMAQEVIYIYSKAEAAKAPAPTVDVGKDVKVENAVKAVKSPEKVGELPETGDTSGNWLIAIGLLAMLTSSVILYRKKVKA
;
A
#
# COMPACT_ATOMS: atom_id res chain seq x y z
N MET A 1 24.10 25.25 -68.00
CA MET A 1 23.55 24.21 -68.90
C MET A 1 22.54 23.41 -68.08
N ARG A 2 21.21 23.69 -68.10
CA ARG A 2 20.13 23.13 -68.97
C ARG A 2 20.26 21.60 -69.14
N LYS A 3 19.29 20.72 -68.84
CA LYS A 3 17.80 20.70 -68.92
C LYS A 3 17.25 19.69 -67.86
N LYS A 4 16.15 19.91 -67.10
CA LYS A 4 14.69 20.03 -67.39
C LYS A 4 13.94 18.73 -67.76
N GLY A 5 12.87 18.47 -66.99
CA GLY A 5 11.64 17.73 -67.33
C GLY A 5 11.01 17.11 -66.06
N LEU A 6 9.73 17.22 -65.72
CA LEU A 6 8.53 17.79 -66.35
C LEU A 6 7.43 17.95 -65.26
N ILE A 7 6.57 18.95 -65.42
CA ILE A 7 5.41 19.36 -64.59
C ILE A 7 4.13 18.67 -65.08
N PHE A 8 3.14 18.39 -64.22
CA PHE A 8 1.67 18.53 -64.45
C PHE A 8 0.94 18.35 -63.09
N SER A 9 0.52 19.40 -62.36
CA SER A 9 -0.66 20.28 -62.49
C SER A 9 -2.00 19.63 -62.11
N LEU A 10 -2.65 20.07 -61.02
CA LEU A 10 -3.95 20.79 -61.09
C LEU A 10 -4.43 21.26 -59.70
N VAL A 11 -4.85 22.53 -59.65
CA VAL A 11 -5.61 23.18 -58.58
C VAL A 11 -7.10 22.92 -58.80
N PHE A 12 -7.85 22.55 -57.76
CA PHE A 12 -9.29 22.83 -57.69
C PHE A 12 -9.71 23.21 -56.27
N VAL A 13 -10.46 24.30 -56.21
CA VAL A 13 -11.00 25.03 -55.06
C VAL A 13 -12.27 24.33 -54.56
N LEU A 14 -12.55 24.31 -53.24
CA LEU A 14 -13.84 24.73 -52.69
C LEU A 14 -13.86 24.84 -51.16
N CYS A 15 -14.50 25.91 -50.69
CA CYS A 15 -14.82 26.26 -49.31
C CYS A 15 -15.86 25.34 -48.65
N LEU A 16 -16.20 25.66 -47.39
CA LEU A 16 -17.11 25.01 -46.40
C LEU A 16 -16.33 24.05 -45.47
N SER A 17 -16.26 24.23 -44.16
CA SER A 17 -17.12 24.95 -43.21
C SER A 17 -16.36 25.17 -41.89
N LEU A 18 -16.48 26.36 -41.32
CA LEU A 18 -16.16 26.64 -39.91
C LEU A 18 -17.04 25.74 -39.03
N ILE A 19 -16.42 24.75 -38.38
CA ILE A 19 -16.99 24.05 -37.22
C ILE A 19 -16.16 24.50 -36.02
N PRO A 20 -16.76 25.03 -34.94
CA PRO A 20 -16.01 25.28 -33.72
C PRO A 20 -15.52 23.92 -33.20
N ALA A 21 -14.20 23.71 -33.26
CA ALA A 21 -13.58 22.59 -32.58
C ALA A 21 -13.86 22.78 -31.08
N PHE A 22 -14.75 21.95 -30.55
CA PHE A 22 -14.77 21.68 -29.12
C PHE A 22 -13.36 21.22 -28.77
N SER A 23 -12.63 22.07 -28.04
CA SER A 23 -11.36 21.69 -27.44
C SER A 23 -11.68 20.59 -26.44
N MET A 24 -11.51 19.33 -26.83
CA MET A 24 -11.33 18.28 -25.83
C MET A 24 -10.14 18.68 -24.96
N PRO A 25 -10.17 18.40 -23.65
CA PRO A 25 -8.99 18.58 -22.81
C PRO A 25 -7.86 17.81 -23.47
N SER A 26 -6.75 18.48 -23.77
CA SER A 26 -5.54 17.75 -24.13
C SER A 26 -5.24 16.84 -22.95
N HIS A 27 -5.36 15.52 -23.15
CA HIS A 27 -4.66 14.59 -22.29
C HIS A 27 -3.20 15.03 -22.35
N LYS A 28 -2.72 15.70 -21.29
CA LYS A 28 -1.30 15.80 -21.03
C LYS A 28 -0.88 14.34 -20.90
N VAL A 29 -0.29 13.80 -21.95
CA VAL A 29 0.57 12.63 -21.84
C VAL A 29 1.66 13.11 -20.89
N MET A 30 1.54 12.75 -19.61
CA MET A 30 2.62 12.98 -18.66
C MET A 30 3.79 12.19 -19.24
N ALA A 31 4.90 12.90 -19.50
CA ALA A 31 6.14 12.23 -19.89
C ALA A 31 6.41 11.17 -18.84
N GLU A 32 6.63 9.93 -19.28
CA GLU A 32 6.94 8.82 -18.39
C GLU A 32 8.15 9.22 -17.54
N GLU A 33 7.97 9.18 -16.22
CA GLU A 33 8.99 9.64 -15.28
C GLU A 33 10.24 8.77 -15.49
N GLN A 34 11.36 9.37 -15.93
CA GLN A 34 12.58 8.62 -16.20
C GLN A 34 13.23 8.22 -14.87
N MET A 35 12.77 7.09 -14.32
CA MET A 35 13.33 6.52 -13.10
C MET A 35 14.71 5.95 -13.40
N THR A 36 15.69 6.37 -12.60
CA THR A 36 16.99 5.71 -12.58
C THR A 36 16.84 4.47 -11.72
N ASN A 37 17.13 3.26 -12.21
CA ASN A 37 17.14 2.05 -11.37
C ASN A 37 18.52 1.93 -10.69
N LYS A 38 18.77 2.77 -9.68
CA LYS A 38 20.03 2.80 -8.93
C LYS A 38 20.18 1.57 -8.06
N ASN A 39 21.42 1.22 -7.75
CA ASN A 39 21.69 0.15 -6.78
C ASN A 39 21.20 0.56 -5.40
N PHE A 40 20.51 -0.36 -4.72
CA PHE A 40 20.15 -0.21 -3.33
C PHE A 40 20.54 -1.50 -2.61
N LEU A 41 21.62 -1.41 -1.84
CA LEU A 41 22.15 -2.53 -1.08
C LEU A 41 21.69 -2.44 0.37
N VAL A 42 21.39 -3.58 0.98
CA VAL A 42 21.21 -3.67 2.43
C VAL A 42 22.11 -4.73 3.03
N TYR A 43 22.66 -4.45 4.21
CA TYR A 43 23.26 -5.48 5.04
C TYR A 43 22.16 -6.10 5.90
N TYR A 44 21.75 -7.31 5.50
CA TYR A 44 20.74 -8.11 6.21
C TYR A 44 21.42 -8.88 7.33
N ARG A 45 21.31 -8.36 8.56
CA ARG A 45 21.84 -9.02 9.76
C ARG A 45 21.06 -10.31 10.00
N ALA A 46 21.58 -11.44 9.52
CA ALA A 46 20.83 -12.69 9.47
C ALA A 46 20.37 -13.16 10.87
N TRP A 47 21.12 -12.81 11.93
CA TRP A 47 20.73 -13.13 13.31
C TRP A 47 19.50 -12.34 13.82
N ARG A 48 18.94 -11.45 13.01
CA ARG A 48 17.64 -10.78 13.22
C ARG A 48 16.51 -11.40 12.39
N ASP A 49 16.80 -12.44 11.60
CA ASP A 49 15.78 -13.19 10.87
C ASP A 49 14.91 -14.03 11.82
N VAL A 50 13.62 -14.14 11.53
CA VAL A 50 12.67 -14.98 12.27
C VAL A 50 13.11 -16.44 12.43
N GLU A 51 13.94 -16.97 11.52
CA GLU A 51 14.47 -18.33 11.59
C GLU A 51 15.78 -18.46 12.41
N MET A 52 16.43 -17.35 12.77
CA MET A 52 17.70 -17.31 13.52
C MET A 52 17.50 -17.15 15.04
N LYS A 53 16.61 -17.97 15.59
CA LYS A 53 16.18 -17.87 16.99
C LYS A 53 17.31 -18.19 17.97
N GLY A 54 17.62 -17.22 18.84
CA GLY A 54 18.67 -17.37 19.85
C GLY A 54 20.11 -17.36 19.29
N VAL A 55 20.28 -17.10 17.99
CA VAL A 55 21.60 -16.99 17.36
C VAL A 55 22.13 -15.58 17.55
N ASN A 56 23.40 -15.45 17.96
CA ASN A 56 24.10 -14.17 18.12
C ASN A 56 23.31 -13.07 18.86
N THR A 57 22.54 -13.44 19.89
CA THR A 57 21.71 -12.49 20.64
C THR A 57 21.67 -12.83 22.13
N SER A 58 21.60 -11.77 22.94
CA SER A 58 21.32 -11.85 24.38
C SER A 58 19.96 -11.26 24.75
N LEU A 59 19.26 -10.69 23.77
CA LEU A 59 17.96 -10.06 23.97
C LEU A 59 16.84 -11.11 24.06
N PRO A 60 15.85 -10.89 24.92
CA PRO A 60 14.74 -11.82 25.11
C PRO A 60 13.68 -11.74 24.00
N ASP A 61 13.72 -10.67 23.21
CA ASP A 61 12.72 -10.41 22.17
C ASP A 61 12.90 -11.36 20.98
N GLU A 62 11.78 -11.77 20.39
CA GLU A 62 11.77 -12.53 19.16
C GLU A 62 12.20 -11.65 17.98
N ASN A 63 12.91 -12.26 17.04
CA ASN A 63 13.19 -11.67 15.75
C ASN A 63 11.89 -11.45 14.96
N TRP A 64 11.83 -10.40 14.15
CA TRP A 64 10.59 -9.97 13.50
C TRP A 64 10.60 -10.02 11.98
N ILE A 65 11.78 -9.94 11.35
CA ILE A 65 11.92 -9.79 9.90
C ILE A 65 12.25 -11.13 9.23
N SER A 66 11.70 -11.38 8.06
CA SER A 66 12.15 -12.43 7.15
C SER A 66 12.75 -11.84 5.88
N MET A 67 13.57 -12.60 5.15
CA MET A 67 14.06 -12.13 3.84
C MET A 67 12.92 -11.92 2.82
N SER A 68 11.77 -12.55 2.98
CA SER A 68 10.54 -12.30 2.19
C SER A 68 9.90 -10.92 2.47
N ASP A 69 10.31 -10.25 3.55
CA ASP A 69 9.86 -8.90 3.90
C ASP A 69 10.74 -7.80 3.31
N ILE A 70 11.85 -8.15 2.65
CA ILE A 70 12.75 -7.20 2.00
C ILE A 70 11.97 -6.34 0.98
N PRO A 71 11.93 -5.00 1.13
CA PRO A 71 11.19 -4.10 0.25
C PRO A 71 11.56 -4.23 -1.23
N TYR A 72 10.60 -3.92 -2.11
CA TYR A 72 10.85 -3.75 -3.53
C TYR A 72 11.78 -2.55 -3.75
N GLY A 73 12.63 -2.63 -4.79
CA GLY A 73 13.67 -1.64 -5.08
C GLY A 73 15.03 -1.90 -4.42
N ILE A 74 15.10 -2.78 -3.41
CA ILE A 74 16.38 -3.38 -3.00
C ILE A 74 16.78 -4.38 -4.06
N ASN A 75 17.98 -4.24 -4.62
CA ASN A 75 18.49 -5.10 -5.69
C ASN A 75 19.78 -5.84 -5.33
N ILE A 76 20.42 -5.50 -4.20
CA ILE A 76 21.54 -6.26 -3.64
C ILE A 76 21.31 -6.47 -2.14
N VAL A 77 21.48 -7.69 -1.66
CA VAL A 77 21.39 -8.03 -0.24
C VAL A 77 22.68 -8.70 0.19
N ASN A 78 23.40 -8.08 1.11
CA ASN A 78 24.49 -8.75 1.81
C ASN A 78 23.89 -9.60 2.95
N VAL A 79 23.99 -10.92 2.82
CA VAL A 79 23.57 -11.90 3.83
C VAL A 79 24.63 -11.91 4.95
N PHE A 80 24.49 -10.97 5.87
CA PHE A 80 25.44 -10.73 6.95
C PHE A 80 25.19 -11.70 8.10
N SER A 81 25.78 -12.89 8.02
CA SER A 81 25.40 -14.07 8.81
C SER A 81 26.49 -14.59 9.75
N TYR A 82 26.84 -13.80 10.78
CA TYR A 82 27.73 -14.28 11.85
C TYR A 82 27.00 -15.28 12.76
N VAL A 83 27.56 -16.49 12.88
CA VAL A 83 27.07 -17.56 13.76
C VAL A 83 28.17 -17.87 14.78
N PRO A 84 27.94 -17.59 16.08
CA PRO A 84 28.89 -17.95 17.12
C PRO A 84 29.15 -19.47 17.16
N PRO A 85 30.40 -19.90 17.45
CA PRO A 85 30.71 -21.32 17.59
C PRO A 85 29.78 -22.01 18.60
N GLY A 86 29.23 -23.17 18.23
CA GLY A 86 28.28 -23.94 19.03
C GLY A 86 26.80 -23.56 18.82
N GLN A 87 26.51 -22.58 17.97
CA GLN A 87 25.13 -22.18 17.61
C GLN A 87 24.72 -22.63 16.20
N GLU A 88 25.51 -23.48 15.55
CA GLU A 88 25.31 -23.87 14.15
C GLU A 88 23.98 -24.58 13.92
N GLU A 89 23.57 -25.47 14.84
CA GLU A 89 22.27 -26.16 14.78
C GLU A 89 21.09 -25.18 14.94
N LEU A 90 21.25 -24.12 15.74
CA LEU A 90 20.23 -23.07 15.88
C LEU A 90 20.10 -22.21 14.62
N ALA A 91 21.20 -22.01 13.89
CA ALA A 91 21.23 -21.23 12.66
C ALA A 91 20.76 -22.02 11.42
N LYS A 92 20.75 -23.37 11.50
CA LYS A 92 20.42 -24.25 10.38
C LYS A 92 19.08 -23.93 9.69
N PRO A 93 17.96 -23.64 10.40
CA PRO A 93 16.68 -23.34 9.77
C PRO A 93 16.74 -22.16 8.79
N PHE A 94 17.46 -21.10 9.15
CA PHE A 94 17.65 -19.95 8.26
C PHE A 94 18.39 -20.32 6.98
N PHE A 95 19.47 -21.08 7.08
CA PHE A 95 20.25 -21.44 5.91
C PHE A 95 19.54 -22.44 5.00
N ASP A 96 18.76 -23.36 5.57
CA ASP A 96 17.88 -24.23 4.79
C ASP A 96 16.88 -23.38 4.00
N LYS A 97 16.20 -22.44 4.68
CA LYS A 97 15.21 -21.56 4.06
C LYS A 97 15.82 -20.57 3.07
N LEU A 98 17.02 -20.08 3.33
CA LEU A 98 17.80 -19.26 2.40
C LEU A 98 17.95 -19.97 1.05
N LYS A 99 18.22 -21.27 1.08
CA LYS A 99 18.42 -22.08 -0.12
C LYS A 99 17.12 -22.47 -0.81
N THR A 100 16.09 -22.82 -0.04
CA THR A 100 14.87 -23.42 -0.60
C THR A 100 13.76 -22.41 -0.89
N GLU A 101 13.75 -21.26 -0.22
CA GLU A 101 12.65 -20.29 -0.28
C GLU A 101 13.15 -18.87 -0.52
N TYR A 102 13.94 -18.29 0.39
CA TYR A 102 14.31 -16.87 0.32
C TYR A 102 15.15 -16.53 -0.92
N GLY A 103 16.16 -17.35 -1.22
CA GLY A 103 17.00 -17.19 -2.42
C GLY A 103 16.17 -17.19 -3.70
N PRO A 104 15.43 -18.28 -3.99
CA PRO A 104 14.54 -18.34 -5.16
C PRO A 104 13.54 -17.18 -5.25
N GLU A 105 12.91 -16.78 -4.14
CA GLU A 105 11.95 -15.67 -4.10
C GLU A 105 12.61 -14.33 -4.49
N LEU A 106 13.76 -14.02 -3.90
CA LEU A 106 14.48 -12.77 -4.16
C LEU A 106 15.10 -12.76 -5.56
N HIS A 107 15.62 -13.89 -6.04
CA HIS A 107 16.09 -14.04 -7.42
C HIS A 107 14.98 -13.81 -8.43
N ALA A 108 13.75 -14.28 -8.16
CA ALA A 108 12.59 -14.01 -9.03
C ALA A 108 12.23 -12.52 -9.11
N ARG A 109 12.63 -11.73 -8.11
CA ARG A 109 12.53 -10.26 -8.10
C ARG A 109 13.75 -9.55 -8.70
N GLY A 110 14.75 -10.30 -9.18
CA GLY A 110 16.00 -9.77 -9.74
C GLY A 110 17.01 -9.30 -8.68
N VAL A 111 16.83 -9.65 -7.41
CA VAL A 111 17.74 -9.30 -6.32
C VAL A 111 18.98 -10.19 -6.37
N LYS A 112 20.16 -9.62 -6.11
CA LYS A 112 21.42 -10.35 -5.98
C LYS A 112 21.75 -10.57 -4.51
N LEU A 113 22.06 -11.82 -4.14
CA LEU A 113 22.46 -12.16 -2.78
C LEU A 113 23.98 -12.30 -2.70
N ILE A 114 24.63 -11.53 -1.84
CA ILE A 114 26.09 -11.61 -1.64
C ILE A 114 26.40 -11.91 -0.18
N ARG A 115 27.65 -12.28 0.13
CA ARG A 115 28.11 -12.43 1.51
C ARG A 115 29.38 -11.61 1.77
N GLY A 116 29.32 -10.82 2.83
CA GLY A 116 30.46 -10.12 3.42
C GLY A 116 31.44 -11.09 4.09
N PHE A 117 32.73 -10.84 3.94
CA PHE A 117 33.76 -11.55 4.69
C PHE A 117 34.95 -10.63 5.02
N ASP A 118 35.50 -10.80 6.22
CA ASP A 118 36.60 -9.98 6.74
C ASP A 118 37.88 -10.15 5.91
N TYR A 119 38.58 -9.04 5.67
CA TYR A 119 39.84 -8.98 4.91
C TYR A 119 40.90 -9.99 5.39
N SER A 120 40.96 -10.32 6.70
CA SER A 120 41.94 -11.28 7.23
C SER A 120 41.80 -12.68 6.62
N LYS A 121 40.62 -13.07 6.12
CA LYS A 121 40.46 -14.33 5.37
C LYS A 121 41.30 -14.35 4.09
N LEU A 122 41.56 -13.21 3.46
CA LEU A 122 42.47 -13.15 2.31
C LEU A 122 43.92 -13.50 2.68
N LEU A 123 44.28 -13.35 3.95
CA LEU A 123 45.63 -13.63 4.45
C LEU A 123 45.80 -15.06 4.97
N ALA A 124 44.69 -15.78 5.16
CA ALA A 124 44.66 -17.14 5.72
C ALA A 124 44.95 -18.25 4.68
N ILE A 125 45.43 -17.89 3.49
CA ILE A 125 45.85 -18.83 2.46
C ILE A 125 46.95 -19.77 3.00
N PRO A 126 46.80 -21.10 2.90
CA PRO A 126 47.88 -22.02 3.18
C PRO A 126 48.86 -22.07 2.00
N TYR A 127 50.16 -21.98 2.29
CA TYR A 127 51.21 -22.14 1.28
C TYR A 127 52.46 -22.77 1.89
N ALA A 128 53.18 -23.57 1.10
CA ALA A 128 54.35 -24.31 1.58
C ALA A 128 55.68 -23.53 1.45
N GLY A 129 55.75 -22.60 0.49
CA GLY A 129 56.94 -21.83 0.19
C GLY A 129 57.08 -20.54 1.00
N ALA A 130 57.95 -19.64 0.55
CA ALA A 130 58.08 -18.29 1.12
C ALA A 130 56.95 -17.33 0.67
N PHE A 131 56.21 -17.69 -0.39
CA PHE A 131 55.09 -16.94 -0.92
C PHE A 131 54.15 -17.90 -1.67
N PRO A 132 52.83 -17.66 -1.72
CA PRO A 132 51.92 -18.54 -2.45
C PRO A 132 52.19 -18.56 -3.96
N THR A 133 52.11 -19.74 -4.54
CA THR A 133 52.14 -19.96 -5.99
C THR A 133 50.79 -19.62 -6.62
N GLU A 134 50.75 -19.44 -7.95
CA GLU A 134 49.48 -19.21 -8.66
C GLU A 134 48.47 -20.36 -8.43
N GLN A 135 48.96 -21.60 -8.35
CA GLN A 135 48.10 -22.76 -8.08
C GLN A 135 47.52 -22.73 -6.66
N GLU A 136 48.32 -22.33 -5.66
CA GLU A 136 47.83 -22.16 -4.28
C GLU A 136 46.81 -21.03 -4.19
N PHE A 137 47.04 -19.89 -4.86
CA PHE A 137 46.05 -18.80 -4.93
C PHE A 137 44.74 -19.26 -5.59
N ASP A 138 44.81 -19.97 -6.72
CA ASP A 138 43.64 -20.47 -7.42
C ASP A 138 42.85 -21.51 -6.59
N ALA A 139 43.57 -22.43 -5.94
CA ALA A 139 42.96 -23.43 -5.06
C ALA A 139 42.29 -22.78 -3.86
N TYR A 140 42.92 -21.77 -3.26
CA TYR A 140 42.36 -21.05 -2.13
C TYR A 140 41.14 -20.20 -2.52
N ALA A 141 41.18 -19.51 -3.66
CA ALA A 141 40.02 -18.79 -4.18
C ALA A 141 38.81 -19.70 -4.38
N LYS A 142 39.01 -20.90 -4.95
CA LYS A 142 37.94 -21.92 -5.08
C LYS A 142 37.42 -22.38 -3.72
N ALA A 143 38.32 -22.59 -2.75
CA ALA A 143 37.92 -22.98 -1.39
C ALA A 143 37.07 -21.89 -0.71
N LEU A 144 37.44 -20.61 -0.87
CA LEU A 144 36.64 -19.49 -0.35
C LEU A 144 35.25 -19.43 -1.00
N LEU A 145 35.14 -19.66 -2.31
CA LEU A 145 33.84 -19.71 -3.00
C LEU A 145 32.98 -20.87 -2.48
N GLU A 146 33.58 -22.05 -2.26
CA GLU A 146 32.89 -23.22 -1.71
C GLU A 146 32.48 -23.03 -0.24
N GLU A 147 33.25 -22.28 0.55
CA GLU A 147 32.88 -21.97 1.94
C GLU A 147 31.77 -20.91 2.00
N LEU A 148 31.93 -19.83 1.24
CA LEU A 148 31.19 -18.59 1.47
C LEU A 148 30.00 -18.39 0.53
N MET A 149 30.00 -18.99 -0.66
CA MET A 149 29.10 -18.60 -1.74
C MET A 149 28.28 -19.76 -2.32
N THR A 150 28.95 -20.76 -2.90
CA THR A 150 28.31 -21.74 -3.79
C THR A 150 27.29 -22.67 -3.09
N PRO A 151 27.49 -23.19 -1.87
CA PRO A 151 26.53 -24.12 -1.28
C PRO A 151 25.20 -23.47 -0.92
N TRP A 152 25.25 -22.14 -0.72
CA TRP A 152 24.16 -21.27 -0.31
C TRP A 152 23.44 -20.60 -1.49
N GLY A 153 23.90 -20.83 -2.72
CA GLY A 153 23.29 -20.25 -3.92
C GLY A 153 23.43 -18.73 -4.02
N LEU A 154 24.51 -18.16 -3.44
CA LEU A 154 24.76 -16.72 -3.49
C LEU A 154 25.35 -16.30 -4.84
N ASP A 155 25.14 -15.04 -5.19
CA ASP A 155 25.53 -14.38 -6.42
C ASP A 155 26.86 -13.63 -6.33
N GLY A 156 27.50 -13.56 -5.16
CA GLY A 156 28.73 -12.79 -5.04
C GLY A 156 29.31 -12.71 -3.64
N LEU A 157 30.45 -12.04 -3.56
CA LEU A 157 31.16 -11.78 -2.32
C LEU A 157 31.44 -10.28 -2.14
N ASP A 158 31.54 -9.88 -0.88
CA ASP A 158 31.88 -8.53 -0.46
C ASP A 158 33.05 -8.59 0.53
N ILE A 159 34.15 -7.92 0.23
CA ILE A 159 35.31 -7.87 1.13
C ILE A 159 35.09 -6.72 2.10
N ASP A 160 34.95 -7.04 3.38
CA ASP A 160 34.95 -6.06 4.46
C ASP A 160 36.39 -5.66 4.80
N MET A 161 36.78 -4.43 4.42
CA MET A 161 38.12 -3.90 4.61
C MET A 161 38.15 -2.68 5.54
N GLU A 162 38.46 -2.96 6.80
CA GLU A 162 38.64 -1.95 7.85
C GLU A 162 40.04 -2.01 8.50
N THR A 163 40.98 -2.73 7.87
CA THR A 163 42.33 -2.97 8.41
C THR A 163 43.41 -2.20 7.64
N HIS A 164 44.57 -1.98 8.27
CA HIS A 164 45.74 -1.35 7.65
C HIS A 164 46.85 -2.40 7.45
N PRO A 165 46.86 -3.12 6.32
CA PRO A 165 47.77 -4.24 6.09
C PRO A 165 49.22 -3.80 5.87
N SER A 166 50.17 -4.67 6.21
CA SER A 166 51.57 -4.47 5.84
C SER A 166 51.80 -4.64 4.34
N ALA A 167 52.96 -4.22 3.82
CA ALA A 167 53.28 -4.38 2.41
C ALA A 167 53.31 -5.85 1.95
N ASP A 168 53.61 -6.80 2.85
CA ASP A 168 53.60 -8.22 2.53
C ASP A 168 52.17 -8.80 2.56
N ASP A 169 51.34 -8.36 3.51
CA ASP A 169 49.90 -8.70 3.52
C ASP A 169 49.18 -8.21 2.26
N VAL A 170 49.54 -7.02 1.77
CA VAL A 170 49.02 -6.48 0.49
C VAL A 170 49.35 -7.41 -0.67
N LYS A 171 50.58 -7.95 -0.74
CA LYS A 171 50.94 -8.88 -1.83
C LYS A 171 50.12 -10.17 -1.77
N ILE A 172 49.86 -10.70 -0.57
CA ILE A 172 49.08 -11.91 -0.37
C ILE A 172 47.62 -11.67 -0.78
N SER A 173 46.99 -10.64 -0.22
CA SER A 173 45.59 -10.29 -0.52
C SER A 173 45.37 -9.97 -2.00
N ASP A 174 46.27 -9.22 -2.64
CA ASP A 174 46.22 -8.95 -4.09
C ASP A 174 46.19 -10.25 -4.90
N GLY A 175 46.99 -11.25 -4.51
CA GLY A 175 47.04 -12.55 -5.16
C GLY A 175 45.73 -13.31 -5.03
N VAL A 176 45.14 -13.33 -3.82
CA VAL A 176 43.84 -13.97 -3.57
C VAL A 176 42.71 -13.25 -4.32
N ILE A 177 42.67 -11.92 -4.29
CA ILE A 177 41.64 -11.13 -4.99
C ILE A 177 41.73 -11.35 -6.51
N LYS A 178 42.94 -11.33 -7.08
CA LYS A 178 43.13 -11.63 -8.51
C LYS A 178 42.66 -13.03 -8.85
N ALA A 179 42.92 -14.03 -8.00
CA ALA A 179 42.44 -15.39 -8.20
C ALA A 179 40.91 -15.49 -8.10
N LEU A 180 40.27 -14.85 -7.11
CA LEU A 180 38.82 -14.76 -6.99
C LEU A 180 38.18 -14.10 -8.23
N SER A 181 38.81 -13.04 -8.76
CA SER A 181 38.30 -12.30 -9.92
C SER A 181 38.22 -13.12 -11.22
N LYS A 182 38.88 -14.30 -11.27
CA LYS A 182 38.73 -15.25 -12.37
C LYS A 182 37.34 -15.92 -12.38
N TYR A 183 36.67 -15.95 -11.23
CA TYR A 183 35.42 -16.68 -11.00
C TYR A 183 34.23 -15.78 -10.66
N ILE A 184 34.48 -14.61 -10.07
CA ILE A 184 33.43 -13.64 -9.73
C ILE A 184 33.73 -12.22 -10.19
N GLY A 185 32.67 -11.43 -10.32
CA GLY A 185 32.73 -10.01 -10.66
C GLY A 185 33.00 -9.72 -12.13
N PRO A 186 33.43 -8.49 -12.47
CA PRO A 186 33.43 -7.98 -13.84
C PRO A 186 34.39 -8.73 -14.77
N LYS A 187 35.47 -9.29 -14.22
CA LYS A 187 36.46 -10.07 -14.98
C LYS A 187 35.98 -11.47 -15.31
N ALA A 188 35.16 -12.08 -14.46
CA ALA A 188 34.55 -13.37 -14.71
C ALA A 188 33.40 -13.29 -15.72
N ASN A 189 32.73 -12.13 -15.79
CA ASN A 189 31.66 -11.83 -16.76
C ASN A 189 30.55 -12.89 -16.81
N ASN A 190 30.12 -13.38 -15.65
CA ASN A 190 29.12 -14.43 -15.49
C ASN A 190 27.88 -13.96 -14.69
N GLY A 191 27.75 -12.66 -14.44
CA GLY A 191 26.62 -12.08 -13.72
C GLY A 191 26.67 -12.23 -12.19
N THR A 192 27.79 -12.68 -11.64
CA THR A 192 28.10 -12.61 -10.21
C THR A 192 28.64 -11.22 -9.84
N LEU A 193 28.59 -10.87 -8.57
CA LEU A 193 29.08 -9.61 -8.04
C LEU A 193 30.35 -9.81 -7.21
N PHE A 194 31.30 -8.88 -7.35
CA PHE A 194 32.43 -8.78 -6.44
C PHE A 194 32.55 -7.35 -5.90
N LEU A 195 32.32 -7.21 -4.60
CA LEU A 195 32.31 -5.92 -3.90
C LEU A 195 33.53 -5.77 -3.01
N TYR A 196 33.86 -4.50 -2.78
CA TYR A 196 34.84 -4.08 -1.79
C TYR A 196 34.15 -3.05 -0.89
N ASP A 197 33.98 -3.39 0.38
CA ASP A 197 33.41 -2.52 1.40
C ASP A 197 34.51 -1.94 2.30
N THR A 198 34.41 -0.65 2.61
CA THR A 198 35.42 0.01 3.45
C THR A 198 34.94 1.35 4.03
N ASN A 199 35.49 1.72 5.18
CA ASN A 199 35.40 3.08 5.75
C ASN A 199 36.70 3.90 5.58
N ALA A 200 37.74 3.30 4.99
CA ALA A 200 39.09 3.83 4.99
C ALA A 200 39.41 4.73 3.77
N GLU A 201 40.54 5.42 3.83
CA GLU A 201 41.12 6.10 2.67
C GLU A 201 41.58 5.09 1.61
N THR A 202 41.89 5.58 0.40
CA THR A 202 42.29 4.70 -0.70
C THR A 202 43.66 4.07 -0.42
N MET A 203 43.66 2.81 0.01
CA MET A 203 44.86 2.02 0.35
C MET A 203 45.34 1.12 -0.80
N ALA A 204 46.55 0.57 -0.66
CA ALA A 204 47.19 -0.25 -1.67
C ALA A 204 46.36 -1.48 -2.13
N PRO A 205 45.71 -2.28 -1.24
CA PRO A 205 44.90 -3.41 -1.68
C PRO A 205 43.82 -3.00 -2.68
N PHE A 206 43.07 -1.93 -2.41
CA PHE A 206 42.08 -1.46 -3.39
C PHE A 206 42.75 -0.96 -4.68
N LYS A 207 43.79 -0.13 -4.60
CA LYS A 207 44.46 0.44 -5.78
C LYS A 207 44.99 -0.63 -6.72
N ASN A 208 45.59 -1.69 -6.16
CA ASN A 208 46.30 -2.72 -6.92
C ASN A 208 45.36 -3.65 -7.71
N VAL A 209 44.10 -3.81 -7.26
CA VAL A 209 43.13 -4.76 -7.83
C VAL A 209 41.74 -4.17 -8.07
N SER A 210 41.62 -2.84 -8.09
CA SER A 210 40.35 -2.09 -8.27
C SER A 210 39.50 -2.54 -9.47
N ASP A 211 40.13 -2.98 -10.55
CA ASP A 211 39.48 -3.50 -11.76
C ASP A 211 38.78 -4.86 -11.56
N SER A 212 38.92 -5.46 -10.38
CA SER A 212 38.28 -6.72 -10.00
C SER A 212 36.89 -6.53 -9.40
N PHE A 213 36.46 -5.29 -9.12
CA PHE A 213 35.22 -5.01 -8.40
C PHE A 213 34.13 -4.38 -9.26
N ASP A 214 32.89 -4.81 -9.05
CA ASP A 214 31.70 -4.20 -9.63
C ASP A 214 31.37 -2.89 -8.93
N VAL A 215 31.44 -2.90 -7.60
CA VAL A 215 31.03 -1.79 -6.73
C VAL A 215 32.00 -1.64 -5.56
N LEU A 216 32.31 -0.38 -5.22
CA LEU A 216 32.95 0.00 -3.97
C LEU A 216 31.86 0.48 -3.01
N ALA A 217 31.55 -0.34 -1.99
CA ALA A 217 30.70 0.06 -0.89
C ALA A 217 31.53 0.92 0.09
N TYR A 218 31.09 2.16 0.31
CA TYR A 218 31.81 3.10 1.16
C TYR A 218 30.99 3.47 2.40
N GLN A 219 31.38 2.93 3.54
CA GLN A 219 30.74 3.23 4.82
C GLN A 219 31.09 4.66 5.25
N GLN A 220 30.06 5.48 5.48
CA GLN A 220 30.22 6.88 5.90
C GLN A 220 29.26 7.24 7.04
N TYR A 221 29.06 6.31 7.96
CA TYR A 221 28.10 6.43 9.05
C TYR A 221 28.27 7.75 9.83
N GLY A 222 27.15 8.41 10.11
CA GLY A 222 27.12 9.70 10.80
C GLY A 222 27.72 10.88 10.02
N SER A 223 28.04 10.69 8.73
CA SER A 223 28.62 11.74 7.88
C SER A 223 27.67 12.19 6.78
N GLY A 224 27.74 13.48 6.45
CA GLY A 224 26.97 14.07 5.36
C GLY A 224 27.66 14.01 4.00
N THR A 225 27.06 14.68 3.02
CA THR A 225 27.45 14.66 1.59
C THR A 225 28.86 15.18 1.31
N ASN A 226 29.43 16.04 2.17
CA ASN A 226 30.83 16.46 2.06
C ASN A 226 31.81 15.27 2.13
N ARG A 227 31.51 14.26 2.97
CA ARG A 227 32.31 13.03 3.04
C ARG A 227 32.12 12.19 1.78
N THR A 228 30.90 12.12 1.26
CA THR A 228 30.59 11.43 -0.01
C THR A 228 31.38 12.02 -1.17
N GLU A 229 31.38 13.35 -1.32
CA GLU A 229 32.13 14.04 -2.36
C GLU A 229 33.64 13.78 -2.25
N MET A 230 34.19 13.96 -1.04
CA MET A 230 35.61 13.78 -0.77
C MET A 230 36.06 12.37 -1.09
N SER A 231 35.35 11.36 -0.58
CA SER A 231 35.71 9.96 -0.78
C SER A 231 35.51 9.55 -2.24
N SER A 232 34.38 9.90 -2.87
CA SER A 232 34.14 9.60 -4.28
C SER A 232 35.25 10.17 -5.18
N ASN A 233 35.70 11.40 -4.92
CA ASN A 233 36.80 12.02 -5.66
C ASN A 233 38.16 11.35 -5.39
N ALA A 234 38.43 10.90 -4.16
CA ALA A 234 39.65 10.18 -3.81
C ALA A 234 39.76 8.82 -4.51
N TYR A 235 38.63 8.13 -4.67
CA TYR A 235 38.55 6.82 -5.32
C TYR A 235 38.41 6.89 -6.86
N ALA A 236 38.00 8.02 -7.42
CA ALA A 236 37.78 8.23 -8.86
C ALA A 236 38.94 7.83 -9.80
N PRO A 237 40.23 7.93 -9.41
CA PRO A 237 41.33 7.44 -10.27
C PRO A 237 41.36 5.92 -10.47
N TYR A 238 40.68 5.15 -9.61
CA TYR A 238 40.75 3.69 -9.57
C TYR A 238 39.39 3.03 -9.89
N ILE A 239 38.28 3.70 -9.57
CA ILE A 239 36.94 3.20 -9.84
C ILE A 239 36.02 4.33 -10.28
N ALA A 240 35.16 4.04 -11.26
CA ALA A 240 34.22 5.03 -11.80
C ALA A 240 33.17 5.45 -10.75
N LYS A 241 32.68 6.68 -10.83
CA LYS A 241 31.72 7.23 -9.86
C LYS A 241 30.39 6.47 -9.85
N ASP A 242 29.95 5.96 -10.99
CA ASP A 242 28.76 5.11 -11.14
C ASP A 242 28.95 3.69 -10.54
N LYS A 243 30.12 3.38 -9.99
CA LYS A 243 30.41 2.18 -9.19
C LYS A 243 30.70 2.50 -7.71
N PHE A 244 30.68 3.77 -7.32
CA PHE A 244 30.84 4.19 -5.92
C PHE A 244 29.47 4.17 -5.21
N LEU A 245 29.36 3.38 -4.14
CA LEU A 245 28.12 3.12 -3.41
C LEU A 245 28.28 3.55 -1.93
N PRO A 246 28.01 4.82 -1.59
CA PRO A 246 28.08 5.28 -0.21
C PRO A 246 26.94 4.71 0.64
N GLY A 247 27.18 4.49 1.94
CA GLY A 247 26.15 3.98 2.83
C GLY A 247 26.14 4.55 4.22
N LEU A 248 24.98 4.37 4.83
CA LEU A 248 24.59 4.87 6.15
C LEU A 248 24.05 3.71 6.99
N THR A 249 23.70 3.99 8.23
CA THR A 249 23.29 2.95 9.18
C THR A 249 22.08 3.35 10.01
N PHE A 250 21.33 2.35 10.47
CA PHE A 250 20.30 2.54 11.50
C PHE A 250 20.85 2.26 12.91
N PRO A 251 20.21 2.79 13.97
CA PRO A 251 20.55 2.45 15.35
C PRO A 251 20.40 0.95 15.66
N GLU A 252 21.53 0.28 15.84
CA GLU A 252 21.57 -1.09 16.37
C GLU A 252 21.21 -1.12 17.86
N GLU A 253 20.46 -2.16 18.25
CA GLU A 253 20.27 -2.52 19.64
C GLU A 253 21.60 -2.79 20.34
N GLN A 254 21.73 -2.36 21.60
CA GLN A 254 22.90 -2.49 22.45
C GLN A 254 24.19 -1.82 21.93
N ASP A 255 24.11 -1.04 20.84
CA ASP A 255 25.25 -0.34 20.27
C ASP A 255 25.76 0.78 21.19
N ARG A 256 27.06 1.04 21.11
CA ARG A 256 27.76 2.14 21.80
C ARG A 256 28.03 3.33 20.89
N ASN A 257 28.00 3.14 19.56
CA ASN A 257 28.16 4.22 18.60
C ASN A 257 26.85 4.99 18.40
N ARG A 258 26.96 6.25 17.97
CA ARG A 258 25.82 7.16 17.80
C ARG A 258 25.98 7.94 16.50
N TRP A 259 25.46 7.38 15.41
CA TRP A 259 25.65 7.88 14.05
C TRP A 259 24.64 8.98 13.68
N TYR A 260 23.39 8.84 14.14
CA TYR A 260 22.30 9.81 13.91
C TYR A 260 21.97 10.06 12.42
N ASP A 261 22.04 9.00 11.59
CA ASP A 261 21.73 9.10 10.16
C ASP A 261 20.23 9.27 9.86
N THR A 262 19.37 8.84 10.80
CA THR A 262 17.92 8.99 10.80
C THR A 262 17.47 10.04 11.79
N LYS A 263 17.24 11.27 11.32
CA LYS A 263 16.66 12.35 12.14
C LYS A 263 15.49 13.03 11.43
N LEU A 264 14.49 13.42 12.20
CA LEU A 264 13.42 14.28 11.72
C LEU A 264 13.76 15.76 11.97
N PRO A 265 13.36 16.69 11.08
CA PRO A 265 12.63 16.48 9.83
C PRO A 265 13.38 15.64 8.79
N TYR A 266 12.66 14.82 8.00
CA TYR A 266 13.26 13.83 7.07
C TYR A 266 14.30 14.46 6.14
N GLU A 267 13.99 15.64 5.59
CA GLU A 267 14.87 16.36 4.67
C GLU A 267 16.17 16.84 5.32
N GLU A 268 16.28 16.85 6.64
CA GLU A 268 17.52 17.18 7.34
C GLU A 268 18.41 15.94 7.57
N SER A 269 17.86 14.73 7.44
CA SER A 269 18.57 13.48 7.72
C SER A 269 19.73 13.22 6.75
N ASN A 270 20.75 12.49 7.21
CA ASN A 270 21.83 12.05 6.34
C ASN A 270 21.29 11.11 5.24
N ILE A 271 20.29 10.28 5.56
CA ILE A 271 19.65 9.39 4.57
C ILE A 271 19.08 10.18 3.40
N TYR A 272 18.26 11.20 3.66
CA TYR A 272 17.69 12.03 2.59
C TYR A 272 18.80 12.75 1.80
N GLN A 273 19.72 13.40 2.52
CA GLN A 273 20.78 14.19 1.87
C GLN A 273 21.68 13.30 1.00
N LEU A 274 21.97 12.08 1.44
CA LEU A 274 22.73 11.11 0.66
C LEU A 274 21.95 10.62 -0.56
N ALA A 275 20.69 10.20 -0.40
CA ALA A 275 19.87 9.72 -1.50
C ALA A 275 19.73 10.78 -2.61
N LYS A 276 19.49 12.04 -2.21
CA LYS A 276 19.49 13.20 -3.11
C LYS A 276 20.84 13.38 -3.80
N TYR A 277 21.94 13.36 -3.06
CA TYR A 277 23.28 13.54 -3.61
C TYR A 277 23.65 12.45 -4.62
N VAL A 278 23.32 11.18 -4.32
CA VAL A 278 23.53 10.04 -5.22
C VAL A 278 22.82 10.24 -6.55
N ARG A 279 21.54 10.66 -6.51
CA ARG A 279 20.74 10.98 -7.70
C ARG A 279 21.37 12.10 -8.51
N GLU A 280 21.73 13.21 -7.86
CA GLU A 280 22.23 14.42 -8.52
C GLU A 280 23.66 14.29 -9.08
N ASN A 281 24.47 13.36 -8.53
CA ASN A 281 25.86 13.16 -8.91
C ASN A 281 26.11 11.84 -9.66
N ASN A 282 25.04 11.15 -10.07
CA ASN A 282 25.08 9.90 -10.82
C ASN A 282 26.00 8.84 -10.20
N LEU A 283 25.95 8.69 -8.87
CA LEU A 283 26.66 7.61 -8.18
C LEU A 283 25.97 6.26 -8.45
N SER A 284 26.58 5.15 -8.02
CA SER A 284 26.03 3.78 -8.20
C SER A 284 24.65 3.62 -7.58
N GLY A 285 24.45 4.28 -6.44
CA GLY A 285 23.30 4.06 -5.58
C GLY A 285 23.65 4.38 -4.12
N MET A 286 22.96 3.75 -3.17
CA MET A 286 23.34 3.81 -1.76
C MET A 286 23.15 2.46 -1.07
N PHE A 287 23.69 2.32 0.15
CA PHE A 287 23.37 1.20 1.01
C PHE A 287 22.95 1.59 2.42
N LEU A 288 22.22 0.69 3.10
CA LEU A 288 21.84 0.82 4.50
C LEU A 288 22.29 -0.41 5.29
N TYR A 289 23.09 -0.17 6.33
CA TYR A 289 23.43 -1.17 7.33
C TYR A 289 22.35 -1.24 8.43
N ALA A 290 22.13 -2.44 8.96
CA ALA A 290 21.11 -2.73 9.99
C ALA A 290 19.69 -2.27 9.60
N PHE A 291 19.26 -2.46 8.35
CA PHE A 291 17.94 -2.00 7.89
C PHE A 291 16.76 -2.68 8.61
N ASP A 292 16.97 -3.83 9.26
CA ASP A 292 16.00 -4.45 10.17
C ASP A 292 15.66 -3.55 11.39
N ARG A 293 16.43 -2.48 11.60
CA ARG A 293 16.28 -1.44 12.62
C ARG A 293 15.72 -0.13 12.07
N ASP A 294 15.14 -0.15 10.88
CA ASP A 294 14.51 1.03 10.29
C ASP A 294 13.51 1.68 11.27
N GLY A 295 13.63 3.00 11.44
CA GLY A 295 12.78 3.79 12.33
C GLY A 295 13.13 3.71 13.82
N LYS A 296 14.09 2.88 14.23
CA LYS A 296 14.53 2.77 15.63
C LYS A 296 15.46 3.92 16.02
N THR A 297 15.50 4.21 17.31
CA THR A 297 16.34 5.25 17.92
C THR A 297 17.37 4.67 18.89
N TYR A 298 18.27 5.50 19.39
CA TYR A 298 19.21 5.12 20.46
C TYR A 298 18.62 5.25 21.88
N ASN A 299 17.32 5.52 22.00
CA ASN A 299 16.64 5.68 23.27
C ASN A 299 15.93 4.40 23.68
N GLU A 300 15.56 4.29 24.96
CA GLU A 300 14.67 3.22 25.41
C GLU A 300 13.26 3.40 24.81
N PRO A 301 12.56 2.30 24.44
CA PRO A 301 13.00 0.91 24.56
C PRO A 301 13.86 0.42 23.37
N ASP A 302 13.95 1.19 22.28
CA ASP A 302 14.57 0.74 21.02
C ASP A 302 15.99 0.19 21.23
N ILE A 303 16.83 0.88 22.01
CA ILE A 303 18.22 0.46 22.20
C ILE A 303 18.37 -0.86 22.96
N SER A 304 17.36 -1.29 23.71
CA SER A 304 17.40 -2.52 24.50
C SER A 304 16.44 -3.59 23.99
N SER A 305 15.77 -3.37 22.86
CA SER A 305 14.70 -4.24 22.38
C SER A 305 14.71 -4.47 20.88
N VAL A 306 14.29 -5.66 20.45
CA VAL A 306 13.96 -5.98 19.06
C VAL A 306 12.46 -5.87 18.87
N THR A 307 12.02 -4.94 18.02
CA THR A 307 10.59 -4.74 17.72
C THR A 307 10.36 -4.57 16.22
N PRO A 308 9.18 -4.94 15.70
CA PRO A 308 8.85 -4.80 14.29
C PRO A 308 9.09 -3.39 13.73
N SER A 309 9.46 -3.33 12.44
CA SER A 309 9.55 -2.08 11.69
C SER A 309 8.66 -2.12 10.45
N ASN A 310 8.15 -0.96 10.06
CA ASN A 310 7.39 -0.76 8.82
C ASN A 310 8.31 -0.45 7.61
N LEU A 311 9.63 -0.33 7.85
CA LEU A 311 10.66 -0.02 6.84
C LEU A 311 10.41 1.31 6.11
N LEU A 312 9.82 2.29 6.80
CA LEU A 312 9.44 3.59 6.23
C LEU A 312 10.65 4.34 5.64
N TRP A 313 11.78 4.39 6.35
CA TRP A 313 12.95 5.14 5.90
C TRP A 313 13.59 4.51 4.66
N THR A 314 13.71 3.20 4.66
CA THR A 314 14.30 2.40 3.57
C THR A 314 13.44 2.53 2.32
N LYS A 315 12.13 2.28 2.41
CA LYS A 315 11.19 2.45 1.29
C LYS A 315 11.20 3.87 0.74
N THR A 316 11.32 4.88 1.61
CA THR A 316 11.39 6.28 1.17
C THR A 316 12.73 6.61 0.51
N ALA A 317 13.86 6.13 1.04
CA ALA A 317 15.18 6.35 0.47
C ALA A 317 15.33 5.70 -0.92
N ILE A 318 14.73 4.53 -1.13
CA ILE A 318 14.64 3.87 -2.44
C ILE A 318 13.91 4.78 -3.44
N LEU A 319 12.81 5.41 -3.06
CA LEU A 319 12.09 6.33 -3.94
C LEU A 319 12.93 7.59 -4.22
N GLU A 320 13.58 8.16 -3.21
CA GLU A 320 14.38 9.38 -3.33
C GLU A 320 15.59 9.18 -4.26
N VAL A 321 16.35 8.09 -4.08
CA VAL A 321 17.56 7.81 -4.87
C VAL A 321 17.23 7.57 -6.34
N ASN A 322 16.04 7.03 -6.61
CA ASN A 322 15.56 6.73 -7.96
C ASN A 322 14.78 7.90 -8.59
N GLY A 323 14.58 9.00 -7.83
CA GLY A 323 14.04 10.25 -8.33
C GLY A 323 12.53 10.31 -8.49
N TYR A 324 11.77 9.51 -7.73
CA TYR A 324 10.30 9.55 -7.75
C TYR A 324 9.75 10.90 -7.30
N SER A 325 8.75 11.40 -8.00
CA SER A 325 8.00 12.59 -7.62
C SER A 325 7.00 12.33 -6.51
N VAL A 326 6.72 13.38 -5.74
CA VAL A 326 5.70 13.36 -4.69
C VAL A 326 4.32 12.99 -5.26
N ASP A 327 3.97 13.48 -6.46
CA ASP A 327 2.68 13.19 -7.10
C ASP A 327 2.52 11.71 -7.46
N SER A 328 3.57 11.07 -8.01
CA SER A 328 3.57 9.63 -8.28
C SER A 328 3.33 8.84 -7.00
N VAL A 329 4.04 9.16 -5.91
CA VAL A 329 3.93 8.44 -4.64
C VAL A 329 2.58 8.71 -3.94
N LYS A 330 2.00 9.91 -4.09
CA LYS A 330 0.60 10.18 -3.68
C LYS A 330 -0.38 9.26 -4.41
N GLY A 331 -0.15 9.02 -5.70
CA GLY A 331 -0.92 8.05 -6.50
C GLY A 331 -0.85 6.64 -5.91
N PHE A 332 0.35 6.17 -5.56
CA PHE A 332 0.55 4.84 -4.97
C PHE A 332 -0.18 4.72 -3.62
N ALA A 333 -0.01 5.70 -2.74
CA ALA A 333 -0.65 5.69 -1.42
C ALA A 333 -2.19 5.74 -1.51
N LYS A 334 -2.75 6.55 -2.42
CA LYS A 334 -4.20 6.60 -2.66
C LYS A 334 -4.74 5.28 -3.21
N HIS A 335 -4.04 4.69 -4.17
CA HIS A 335 -4.42 3.38 -4.71
C HIS A 335 -4.45 2.32 -3.60
N HIS A 336 -3.40 2.26 -2.76
CA HIS A 336 -3.35 1.35 -1.61
C HIS A 336 -4.50 1.59 -0.64
N LEU A 337 -4.76 2.86 -0.27
CA LEU A 337 -5.84 3.22 0.64
C LEU A 337 -7.21 2.77 0.12
N GLN A 338 -7.50 3.01 -1.17
CA GLN A 338 -8.75 2.61 -1.80
C GLN A 338 -8.95 1.09 -1.77
N ARG A 339 -7.86 0.36 -1.95
CA ARG A 339 -7.83 -1.09 -1.93
C ARG A 339 -8.10 -1.68 -0.54
N ILE A 340 -7.46 -1.13 0.50
CA ILE A 340 -7.56 -1.68 1.86
C ILE A 340 -8.75 -1.14 2.67
N LYS A 341 -9.42 -0.07 2.23
CA LYS A 341 -10.47 0.60 3.04
C LYS A 341 -11.56 -0.38 3.52
N HIS A 342 -11.93 -1.35 2.68
CA HIS A 342 -12.94 -2.34 3.02
C HIS A 342 -12.39 -3.41 3.98
N SER A 343 -11.19 -3.95 3.74
CA SER A 343 -10.60 -5.00 4.57
C SER A 343 -10.20 -4.51 5.95
N LYS A 344 -9.89 -3.22 6.06
CA LYS A 344 -9.59 -2.52 7.32
C LYS A 344 -10.83 -1.88 7.97
N ALA A 345 -12.01 -2.03 7.36
CA ALA A 345 -13.27 -1.44 7.82
C ALA A 345 -13.16 0.07 8.13
N LEU A 346 -12.43 0.83 7.29
CA LEU A 346 -12.25 2.28 7.48
C LEU A 346 -13.57 3.01 7.21
N THR A 347 -13.92 3.97 8.06
CA THR A 347 -15.10 4.81 7.83
C THR A 347 -14.85 5.80 6.69
N PRO A 348 -15.91 6.28 5.99
CA PRO A 348 -15.76 7.30 4.94
C PRO A 348 -15.02 8.56 5.42
N GLU A 349 -15.26 8.99 6.66
CA GLU A 349 -14.60 10.15 7.26
C GLU A 349 -13.10 9.90 7.43
N LYS A 350 -12.72 8.69 7.88
CA LYS A 350 -11.31 8.33 8.03
C LYS A 350 -10.60 8.22 6.69
N VAL A 351 -11.25 7.68 5.66
CA VAL A 351 -10.70 7.66 4.30
C VAL A 351 -10.46 9.08 3.79
N ALA A 352 -11.44 9.97 3.92
CA ALA A 352 -11.32 11.37 3.50
C ALA A 352 -10.20 12.12 4.26
N GLU A 353 -10.06 11.87 5.57
CA GLU A 353 -8.96 12.40 6.39
C GLU A 353 -7.59 11.97 5.83
N LEU A 354 -7.42 10.68 5.54
CA LEU A 354 -6.17 10.12 5.05
C LEU A 354 -5.85 10.58 3.63
N GLU A 355 -6.84 10.66 2.75
CA GLU A 355 -6.67 11.22 1.41
C GLU A 355 -6.23 12.68 1.46
N ASN A 356 -6.78 13.47 2.39
CA ASN A 356 -6.36 14.85 2.60
C ASN A 356 -4.93 14.93 3.16
N LEU A 357 -4.53 14.04 4.08
CA LEU A 357 -3.15 13.95 4.55
C LEU A 357 -2.19 13.59 3.42
N ILE A 358 -2.56 12.63 2.56
CA ILE A 358 -1.78 12.29 1.37
C ILE A 358 -1.68 13.49 0.43
N GLU A 359 -2.79 14.19 0.17
CA GLU A 359 -2.81 15.33 -0.76
C GLU A 359 -1.95 16.50 -0.28
N THR A 360 -1.96 16.76 1.03
CA THR A 360 -1.24 17.89 1.65
C THR A 360 0.22 17.59 1.96
N ALA A 361 0.63 16.32 1.91
CA ALA A 361 2.03 15.92 2.09
C ALA A 361 2.96 16.61 1.08
N SER A 362 4.10 17.07 1.58
CA SER A 362 5.05 17.92 0.88
C SER A 362 6.26 17.17 0.33
N ASN A 363 6.55 15.97 0.87
CA ASN A 363 7.69 15.14 0.50
C ASN A 363 7.31 13.64 0.53
N LEU A 364 8.20 12.78 0.00
CA LEU A 364 7.97 11.34 -0.13
C LEU A 364 7.76 10.64 1.23
N TYR A 365 8.48 11.10 2.26
CA TYR A 365 8.39 10.55 3.61
C TYR A 365 7.00 10.78 4.20
N GLU A 366 6.48 12.01 4.12
CA GLU A 366 5.16 12.36 4.61
C GLU A 366 4.06 11.54 3.93
N VAL A 367 4.13 11.36 2.61
CA VAL A 367 3.16 10.52 1.88
C VAL A 367 3.17 9.09 2.40
N ASN A 368 4.35 8.46 2.48
CA ASN A 368 4.50 7.08 2.94
C ASN A 368 4.08 6.92 4.42
N ALA A 369 4.39 7.90 5.27
CA ALA A 369 4.06 7.90 6.68
C ALA A 369 2.55 7.90 6.94
N VAL A 370 1.71 8.41 6.02
CA VAL A 370 0.25 8.33 6.17
C VAL A 370 -0.24 6.87 6.19
N ILE A 371 0.38 5.99 5.38
CA ILE A 371 -0.01 4.58 5.29
C ILE A 371 0.78 3.71 6.28
N LEU A 372 2.09 3.90 6.34
CA LEU A 372 3.01 3.12 7.18
C LEU A 372 2.99 3.55 8.65
N GLY A 373 2.43 4.72 8.97
CA GLY A 373 2.55 5.29 10.31
C GLY A 373 3.97 5.75 10.64
N ALA A 374 4.13 6.41 11.79
CA ALA A 374 5.45 6.77 12.30
C ALA A 374 6.21 5.55 12.85
N ASN A 375 5.48 4.51 13.24
CA ASN A 375 5.99 3.22 13.70
C ASN A 375 5.01 2.10 13.29
N PHE A 376 5.41 0.86 13.54
CA PHE A 376 4.65 -0.32 13.13
C PHE A 376 3.25 -0.37 13.75
N GLU A 377 3.10 0.04 15.00
CA GLU A 377 1.86 -0.04 15.79
C GLU A 377 0.82 0.99 15.36
N THR A 378 1.27 2.16 14.87
CA THR A 378 0.39 3.23 14.39
C THR A 378 0.07 3.12 12.90
N ALA A 379 0.68 2.16 12.21
CA ALA A 379 0.48 1.92 10.79
C ALA A 379 -0.96 1.49 10.48
N ILE A 380 -1.52 2.05 9.40
CA ILE A 380 -2.77 1.53 8.83
C ILE A 380 -2.48 0.22 8.09
N SER A 381 -1.34 0.21 7.39
CA SER A 381 -0.83 -0.93 6.65
C SER A 381 0.69 -0.99 6.82
N PRO A 382 1.22 -1.65 7.87
CA PRO A 382 2.66 -1.68 8.15
C PRO A 382 3.48 -2.40 7.07
N THR A 383 2.82 -3.21 6.24
CA THR A 383 3.42 -3.96 5.14
C THR A 383 3.28 -3.27 3.79
N TYR A 384 2.71 -2.06 3.70
CA TYR A 384 2.63 -1.28 2.47
C TYR A 384 4.01 -1.10 1.85
N ASP A 385 4.12 -1.36 0.55
CA ASP A 385 5.34 -1.14 -0.22
C ASP A 385 4.96 -0.33 -1.47
N PRO A 386 5.48 0.90 -1.62
CA PRO A 386 5.08 1.80 -2.71
C PRO A 386 5.46 1.27 -4.09
N LEU A 387 6.56 0.52 -4.20
CA LEU A 387 7.00 -0.02 -5.49
C LEU A 387 6.24 -1.29 -5.86
N LEU A 388 5.86 -2.12 -4.89
CA LEU A 388 4.88 -3.18 -5.13
C LEU A 388 3.52 -2.58 -5.52
N GLU A 389 3.09 -1.51 -4.86
CA GLU A 389 1.80 -0.90 -5.18
C GLU A 389 1.78 -0.33 -6.61
N LYS A 390 2.89 0.25 -7.06
CA LYS A 390 3.08 0.65 -8.46
C LYS A 390 2.84 -0.50 -9.44
N GLU A 391 3.31 -1.72 -9.13
CA GLU A 391 3.03 -2.90 -9.96
C GLU A 391 1.54 -3.26 -9.94
N LEU A 392 0.91 -3.22 -8.76
CA LEU A 392 -0.50 -3.58 -8.57
C LEU A 392 -1.46 -2.60 -9.28
N MET A 393 -1.07 -1.34 -9.46
CA MET A 393 -1.85 -0.34 -10.21
C MET A 393 -2.08 -0.71 -11.69
N SER A 394 -1.35 -1.70 -12.22
CA SER A 394 -1.60 -2.24 -13.56
C SER A 394 -2.85 -3.12 -13.65
N ILE A 395 -3.42 -3.52 -12.49
CA ILE A 395 -4.63 -4.34 -12.40
C ILE A 395 -5.84 -3.42 -12.28
N ASP A 396 -6.79 -3.52 -13.21
CA ASP A 396 -8.03 -2.72 -13.16
C ASP A 396 -8.95 -3.23 -12.04
N LEU A 397 -9.10 -2.42 -10.99
CA LEU A 397 -9.95 -2.71 -9.83
C LEU A 397 -11.35 -2.08 -9.92
N ALA A 398 -11.66 -1.32 -10.97
CA ALA A 398 -12.97 -0.68 -11.10
C ALA A 398 -14.14 -1.69 -11.05
N PRO A 399 -14.08 -2.87 -11.73
CA PRO A 399 -15.13 -3.89 -11.62
C PRO A 399 -15.27 -4.43 -10.21
N ALA A 400 -14.15 -4.60 -9.50
CA ALA A 400 -14.16 -5.12 -8.14
C ALA A 400 -14.81 -4.14 -7.15
N PHE A 401 -14.45 -2.86 -7.23
CA PHE A 401 -15.08 -1.84 -6.39
C PHE A 401 -16.58 -1.69 -6.66
N ALA A 402 -16.99 -1.69 -7.94
CA ALA A 402 -18.40 -1.63 -8.31
C ALA A 402 -19.20 -2.82 -7.72
N ALA A 403 -18.66 -4.04 -7.81
CA ALA A 403 -19.29 -5.23 -7.24
C ALA A 403 -19.37 -5.17 -5.70
N ILE A 404 -18.32 -4.69 -5.02
CA ILE A 404 -18.32 -4.50 -3.55
C ILE A 404 -19.36 -3.47 -3.11
N ASP A 405 -19.44 -2.34 -3.81
CA ASP A 405 -20.40 -1.27 -3.50
C ASP A 405 -21.84 -1.76 -3.69
N GLN A 406 -22.12 -2.46 -4.79
CA GLN A 406 -23.43 -3.05 -5.05
C GLN A 406 -23.80 -4.10 -4.00
N ALA A 407 -22.89 -5.03 -3.67
CA ALA A 407 -23.11 -6.01 -2.61
C ALA A 407 -23.36 -5.35 -1.25
N THR A 408 -22.60 -4.28 -0.92
CA THR A 408 -22.77 -3.55 0.33
C THR A 408 -24.13 -2.84 0.40
N MET A 409 -24.59 -2.23 -0.70
CA MET A 409 -25.90 -1.61 -0.80
C MET A 409 -27.06 -2.61 -0.64
N ILE A 410 -26.91 -3.81 -1.20
CA ILE A 410 -27.88 -4.90 -1.02
C ILE A 410 -27.93 -5.32 0.45
N LEU A 411 -26.76 -5.62 1.02
CA LEU A 411 -26.64 -6.08 2.41
C LEU A 411 -27.18 -5.05 3.43
N SER A 412 -27.09 -3.74 3.14
CA SER A 412 -27.64 -2.71 4.03
C SER A 412 -29.16 -2.61 4.03
N LYS A 413 -29.84 -3.16 3.02
CA LYS A 413 -31.32 -3.10 2.87
C LYS A 413 -32.02 -4.37 3.35
N VAL A 414 -31.29 -5.45 3.56
CA VAL A 414 -31.84 -6.77 3.89
C VAL A 414 -32.05 -6.90 5.40
N VAL A 415 -33.25 -7.31 5.81
CA VAL A 415 -33.67 -7.38 7.23
C VAL A 415 -33.45 -8.77 7.85
N GLY A 416 -33.05 -9.80 7.09
CA GLY A 416 -32.82 -11.15 7.61
C GLY A 416 -31.76 -11.96 6.86
N ASN A 417 -31.18 -12.96 7.53
CA ASN A 417 -30.14 -13.81 6.92
C ASN A 417 -30.78 -14.97 6.13
N SER A 418 -30.42 -15.12 4.86
CA SER A 418 -30.79 -16.26 4.00
C SER A 418 -29.52 -16.93 3.49
N THR A 419 -29.61 -18.14 2.95
CA THR A 419 -28.44 -18.82 2.36
C THR A 419 -27.82 -17.99 1.22
N SER A 420 -28.62 -17.33 0.39
CA SER A 420 -28.11 -16.47 -0.69
C SER A 420 -27.45 -15.19 -0.16
N ILE A 421 -28.00 -14.60 0.90
CA ILE A 421 -27.44 -13.41 1.56
C ILE A 421 -26.13 -13.74 2.27
N GLU A 422 -26.04 -14.91 2.90
CA GLU A 422 -24.80 -15.40 3.49
C GLU A 422 -23.75 -15.68 2.41
N ALA A 423 -24.14 -16.33 1.31
CA ALA A 423 -23.23 -16.57 0.18
C ALA A 423 -22.73 -15.27 -0.47
N LEU A 424 -23.57 -14.23 -0.55
CA LEU A 424 -23.18 -12.90 -0.99
C LEU A 424 -22.16 -12.27 -0.04
N ARG A 425 -22.41 -12.33 1.27
CA ARG A 425 -21.49 -11.80 2.30
C ARG A 425 -20.12 -12.49 2.21
N VAL A 426 -20.10 -13.81 2.15
CA VAL A 426 -18.86 -14.60 2.02
C VAL A 426 -18.10 -14.22 0.75
N ALA A 427 -18.76 -14.15 -0.41
CA ALA A 427 -18.10 -13.77 -1.66
C ALA A 427 -17.57 -12.33 -1.62
N LYS A 428 -18.29 -11.42 -0.95
CA LYS A 428 -17.83 -10.04 -0.75
C LYS A 428 -16.58 -10.01 0.12
N ASP A 429 -16.61 -10.73 1.24
CA ASP A 429 -15.51 -10.75 2.21
C ASP A 429 -14.26 -11.41 1.63
N GLU A 430 -14.41 -12.45 0.80
CA GLU A 430 -13.31 -13.06 0.03
C GLU A 430 -12.65 -12.06 -0.93
N LEU A 431 -13.44 -11.33 -1.73
CA LEU A 431 -12.90 -10.32 -2.65
C LEU A 431 -12.24 -9.17 -1.87
N VAL A 432 -12.88 -8.70 -0.80
CA VAL A 432 -12.32 -7.66 0.07
C VAL A 432 -11.01 -8.11 0.73
N SER A 433 -10.93 -9.36 1.17
CA SER A 433 -9.71 -9.94 1.74
C SER A 433 -8.59 -10.08 0.71
N LEU A 434 -8.91 -10.56 -0.49
CA LEU A 434 -7.98 -10.65 -1.63
C LEU A 434 -7.41 -9.27 -1.97
N LEU A 435 -8.27 -8.28 -2.16
CA LEU A 435 -7.85 -6.91 -2.43
C LEU A 435 -7.07 -6.34 -1.26
N GLY A 436 -7.40 -6.67 -0.01
CA GLY A 436 -6.68 -6.23 1.18
C GLY A 436 -5.29 -6.87 1.39
N GLY A 437 -4.97 -7.94 0.66
CA GLY A 437 -3.73 -8.70 0.81
C GLY A 437 -2.47 -7.96 0.32
N LYS A 438 -1.27 -8.54 0.55
CA LYS A 438 0.00 -7.92 0.11
C LYS A 438 0.13 -7.88 -1.41
N LYS A 439 -0.30 -8.93 -2.11
CA LYS A 439 -0.19 -9.13 -3.56
C LYS A 439 -1.35 -10.00 -4.06
N TYR A 440 -1.75 -9.80 -5.32
CA TYR A 440 -2.76 -10.61 -6.04
C TYR A 440 -2.49 -10.49 -7.55
N ALA A 441 -2.99 -11.46 -8.32
CA ALA A 441 -2.94 -11.48 -9.77
C ALA A 441 -4.29 -11.07 -10.39
N THR A 442 -4.26 -10.58 -11.63
CA THR A 442 -5.47 -10.22 -12.41
C THR A 442 -6.48 -11.36 -12.45
N SER A 443 -6.03 -12.60 -12.70
CA SER A 443 -6.92 -13.76 -12.77
C SER A 443 -7.62 -14.08 -11.44
N GLU A 444 -6.97 -13.81 -10.31
CA GLU A 444 -7.56 -14.02 -8.98
C GLU A 444 -8.65 -12.98 -8.72
N VAL A 445 -8.38 -11.72 -9.06
CA VAL A 445 -9.36 -10.63 -8.98
C VAL A 445 -10.55 -10.92 -9.89
N ASP A 446 -10.33 -11.23 -11.16
CA ASP A 446 -11.39 -11.54 -12.13
C ASP A 446 -12.29 -12.68 -11.65
N THR A 447 -11.69 -13.74 -11.11
CA THR A 447 -12.41 -14.90 -10.57
C THR A 447 -13.27 -14.51 -9.36
N ALA A 448 -12.71 -13.74 -8.43
CA ALA A 448 -13.42 -13.28 -7.24
C ALA A 448 -14.55 -12.29 -7.58
N VAL A 449 -14.33 -11.39 -8.55
CA VAL A 449 -15.35 -10.47 -9.07
C VAL A 449 -16.49 -11.25 -9.73
N ALA A 450 -16.19 -12.19 -10.64
CA ALA A 450 -17.21 -13.00 -11.28
C ALA A 450 -18.03 -13.81 -10.26
N LYS A 451 -17.37 -14.36 -9.23
CA LYS A 451 -18.05 -15.04 -8.12
C LYS A 451 -19.00 -14.10 -7.39
N LEU A 452 -18.57 -12.88 -7.05
CA LEU A 452 -19.40 -11.91 -6.34
C LEU A 452 -20.59 -11.44 -7.20
N VAL A 453 -20.36 -11.11 -8.46
CA VAL A 453 -21.42 -10.69 -9.41
C VAL A 453 -22.48 -11.79 -9.54
N ASN A 454 -22.07 -13.05 -9.70
CA ASN A 454 -23.02 -14.18 -9.72
C ASN A 454 -23.86 -14.28 -8.41
N ARG A 455 -23.29 -13.89 -7.26
CA ARG A 455 -24.06 -13.85 -5.99
C ARG A 455 -25.01 -12.68 -5.91
N ILE A 456 -24.62 -11.53 -6.47
CA ILE A 456 -25.47 -10.34 -6.60
C ILE A 456 -26.67 -10.65 -7.48
N ASP A 457 -26.45 -11.27 -8.64
CA ASP A 457 -27.51 -11.57 -9.62
C ASP A 457 -28.51 -12.61 -9.07
N ALA A 458 -28.06 -13.49 -8.17
CA ALA A 458 -28.91 -14.45 -7.47
C ALA A 458 -29.71 -13.84 -6.29
N ILE A 459 -29.61 -12.53 -6.03
CA ILE A 459 -30.44 -11.84 -5.04
C ILE A 459 -31.78 -11.46 -5.69
N PRO A 460 -32.91 -11.75 -5.02
CA PRO A 460 -34.22 -11.42 -5.55
C PRO A 460 -34.43 -9.91 -5.72
N GLN A 461 -35.15 -9.53 -6.77
CA GLN A 461 -35.53 -8.16 -7.05
C GLN A 461 -36.85 -7.78 -6.37
N PRO A 462 -37.09 -6.48 -6.08
CA PRO A 462 -38.29 -6.01 -5.42
C PRO A 462 -39.57 -6.22 -6.25
N VAL A 463 -40.69 -6.34 -5.55
CA VAL A 463 -42.05 -6.31 -6.14
C VAL A 463 -42.64 -4.92 -5.89
N THR A 464 -43.12 -4.25 -6.95
CA THR A 464 -43.67 -2.89 -6.86
C THR A 464 -45.18 -2.90 -7.09
N ALA A 465 -45.95 -2.46 -6.11
CA ALA A 465 -47.37 -2.18 -6.25
C ALA A 465 -47.57 -0.72 -6.73
N ILE A 466 -48.25 -0.55 -7.86
CA ILE A 466 -48.54 0.75 -8.49
C ILE A 466 -50.03 1.04 -8.36
N TYR A 467 -50.40 2.28 -8.03
CA TYR A 467 -51.80 2.69 -7.83
C TYR A 467 -52.15 3.83 -8.79
N GLN A 468 -53.00 3.56 -9.78
CA GLN A 468 -53.31 4.51 -10.85
C GLN A 468 -54.79 4.47 -11.28
N ASP A 469 -55.26 5.52 -11.95
CA ASP A 469 -56.59 5.53 -12.57
C ASP A 469 -56.59 4.82 -13.93
N THR A 470 -57.76 4.75 -14.56
CA THR A 470 -57.94 4.19 -15.92
C THR A 470 -57.16 4.93 -17.02
N ASN A 471 -56.71 6.16 -16.76
CA ASN A 471 -55.91 6.97 -17.68
C ASN A 471 -54.39 6.86 -17.38
N GLY A 472 -53.99 6.06 -16.38
CA GLY A 472 -52.60 5.93 -15.94
C GLY A 472 -52.12 7.06 -15.03
N GLN A 473 -53.03 7.90 -14.51
CA GLN A 473 -52.69 8.93 -13.54
C GLN A 473 -52.41 8.29 -12.17
N LYS A 474 -51.22 8.55 -11.61
CA LYS A 474 -50.82 8.09 -10.28
C LYS A 474 -51.78 8.63 -9.22
N LEU A 475 -52.39 7.74 -8.43
CA LEU A 475 -53.35 8.08 -7.37
C LEU A 475 -52.77 7.98 -5.97
N ALA A 476 -51.72 7.18 -5.77
CA ALA A 476 -51.01 7.05 -4.51
C ALA A 476 -49.53 6.68 -4.74
N GLU A 477 -48.70 6.84 -3.71
CA GLU A 477 -47.31 6.38 -3.76
C GLU A 477 -47.22 4.86 -3.97
N ASN A 478 -46.27 4.43 -4.81
CA ASN A 478 -46.01 3.01 -5.06
C ASN A 478 -45.52 2.34 -3.78
N ALA A 479 -45.89 1.07 -3.57
CA ALA A 479 -45.35 0.29 -2.46
C ALA A 479 -44.31 -0.71 -3.00
N GLN A 480 -43.09 -0.66 -2.47
CA GLN A 480 -42.07 -1.66 -2.78
C GLN A 480 -42.03 -2.71 -1.67
N LEU A 481 -42.07 -3.97 -2.07
CA LEU A 481 -41.82 -5.12 -1.21
C LEU A 481 -40.46 -5.70 -1.56
N ILE A 482 -39.67 -6.04 -0.55
CA ILE A 482 -38.37 -6.69 -0.67
C ILE A 482 -38.43 -7.96 0.21
N GLY A 483 -38.04 -9.11 -0.34
CA GLY A 483 -37.98 -10.37 0.39
C GLY A 483 -36.87 -11.27 -0.13
N LYS A 484 -36.75 -12.50 0.39
CA LYS A 484 -35.70 -13.45 -0.03
C LYS A 484 -36.14 -14.22 -1.28
N PHE A 485 -35.19 -14.75 -2.05
CA PHE A 485 -35.51 -15.51 -3.26
C PHE A 485 -36.36 -16.73 -2.88
N GLY A 486 -37.51 -16.87 -3.52
CA GLY A 486 -38.49 -17.90 -3.21
C GLY A 486 -39.42 -17.60 -2.02
N ASP A 487 -39.19 -16.53 -1.24
CA ASP A 487 -40.16 -16.10 -0.23
C ASP A 487 -41.44 -15.63 -0.91
N SER A 488 -42.59 -15.93 -0.31
CA SER A 488 -43.86 -15.42 -0.79
C SER A 488 -43.99 -13.91 -0.56
N TYR A 489 -44.53 -13.19 -1.54
CA TYR A 489 -44.99 -11.82 -1.37
C TYR A 489 -46.51 -11.75 -1.53
N GLU A 490 -47.11 -10.72 -0.94
CA GLU A 490 -48.49 -10.35 -1.18
C GLU A 490 -48.61 -8.82 -1.15
N THR A 491 -49.12 -8.23 -2.22
CA THR A 491 -49.38 -6.79 -2.31
C THR A 491 -50.84 -6.50 -1.96
N ALA A 492 -51.10 -5.35 -1.35
CA ALA A 492 -52.44 -4.94 -0.96
C ALA A 492 -52.95 -3.75 -1.77
N LYS A 493 -54.25 -3.75 -2.06
CA LYS A 493 -54.97 -2.57 -2.56
C LYS A 493 -54.96 -1.46 -1.50
N LYS A 494 -54.97 -0.20 -1.94
CA LYS A 494 -55.21 0.96 -1.07
C LYS A 494 -56.65 1.43 -1.19
N ASP A 495 -57.20 1.93 -0.09
CA ASP A 495 -58.45 2.69 -0.10
C ASP A 495 -58.13 4.14 -0.49
N ILE A 496 -58.61 4.56 -1.65
CA ILE A 496 -58.35 5.89 -2.23
C ILE A 496 -59.69 6.64 -2.28
N PRO A 497 -59.82 7.80 -1.61
CA PRO A 497 -61.07 8.57 -1.61
C PRO A 497 -61.56 8.87 -3.02
N ASP A 498 -62.87 8.77 -3.24
CA ASP A 498 -63.53 8.97 -4.53
C ASP A 498 -63.13 7.99 -5.65
N TYR A 499 -62.44 6.89 -5.33
CA TYR A 499 -62.03 5.88 -6.31
C TYR A 499 -62.41 4.47 -5.84
N THR A 500 -62.84 3.63 -6.79
CA THR A 500 -63.15 2.21 -6.56
C THR A 500 -62.21 1.35 -7.40
N LEU A 501 -61.59 0.33 -6.78
CA LEU A 501 -60.70 -0.61 -7.47
C LEU A 501 -61.49 -1.32 -8.58
N GLN A 502 -60.96 -1.27 -9.80
CA GLN A 502 -61.58 -1.87 -10.98
C GLN A 502 -60.84 -3.13 -11.43
N GLU A 503 -59.51 -3.10 -11.47
CA GLU A 503 -58.68 -4.18 -12.01
C GLU A 503 -57.34 -4.26 -11.27
N VAL A 504 -56.77 -5.46 -11.18
CA VAL A 504 -55.38 -5.69 -10.77
C VAL A 504 -54.65 -6.37 -11.92
N LYS A 505 -53.51 -5.80 -12.36
CA LYS A 505 -52.63 -6.38 -13.38
C LYS A 505 -51.33 -6.86 -12.75
N GLY A 506 -50.87 -8.03 -13.14
CA GLY A 506 -49.77 -8.74 -12.46
C GLY A 506 -50.29 -9.61 -11.31
N GLU A 507 -49.39 -10.37 -10.71
CA GLU A 507 -49.72 -11.33 -9.65
C GLU A 507 -49.65 -10.64 -8.28
N SER A 508 -50.81 -10.40 -7.64
CA SER A 508 -50.86 -9.74 -6.32
C SER A 508 -50.28 -10.58 -5.18
N SER A 509 -50.04 -11.86 -5.41
CA SER A 509 -49.23 -12.70 -4.56
C SER A 509 -48.39 -13.64 -5.42
N GLY A 510 -47.21 -13.99 -4.93
CA GLY A 510 -46.24 -14.76 -5.71
C GLY A 510 -45.00 -15.04 -4.88
N THR A 511 -43.87 -15.30 -5.53
CA THR A 511 -42.58 -15.40 -4.84
C THR A 511 -41.60 -14.38 -5.38
N PHE A 512 -40.75 -13.85 -4.51
CA PHE A 512 -39.65 -12.99 -4.94
C PHE A 512 -38.68 -13.80 -5.82
N SER A 513 -38.35 -13.26 -6.97
CA SER A 513 -37.48 -13.90 -7.96
C SER A 513 -36.34 -12.96 -8.33
N GLU A 514 -35.41 -13.42 -9.17
CA GLU A 514 -34.33 -12.60 -9.74
C GLU A 514 -34.84 -11.50 -10.68
N MET A 515 -36.14 -11.48 -11.01
CA MET A 515 -36.76 -10.44 -11.84
C MET A 515 -37.64 -9.52 -11.00
N ALA A 516 -37.55 -8.21 -11.26
CA ALA A 516 -38.46 -7.24 -10.68
C ALA A 516 -39.88 -7.51 -11.17
N GLN A 517 -40.84 -7.37 -10.25
CA GLN A 517 -42.24 -7.70 -10.51
C GLN A 517 -43.10 -6.48 -10.22
N GLU A 518 -44.16 -6.28 -11.01
CA GLU A 518 -45.08 -5.15 -10.82
C GLU A 518 -46.52 -5.65 -10.65
N VAL A 519 -47.23 -5.04 -9.70
CA VAL A 519 -48.66 -5.26 -9.46
C VAL A 519 -49.37 -3.93 -9.58
N ILE A 520 -50.16 -3.74 -10.64
CA ILE A 520 -50.83 -2.47 -10.91
C ILE A 520 -52.29 -2.55 -10.48
N TYR A 521 -52.66 -1.77 -9.48
CA TYR A 521 -54.03 -1.56 -9.05
C TYR A 521 -54.64 -0.38 -9.82
N ILE A 522 -55.63 -0.68 -10.67
CA ILE A 522 -56.32 0.30 -11.53
C ILE A 522 -57.66 0.67 -10.88
N TYR A 523 -57.90 1.97 -10.71
CA TYR A 523 -59.08 2.51 -10.07
C TYR A 523 -59.95 3.34 -11.03
N SER A 524 -61.26 3.31 -10.79
CA SER A 524 -62.25 4.16 -11.46
C SER A 524 -62.83 5.16 -10.47
N LYS A 525 -63.08 6.40 -10.90
CA LYS A 525 -63.65 7.44 -10.04
C LYS A 525 -65.09 7.05 -9.68
N ALA A 526 -65.41 7.01 -8.40
CA ALA A 526 -66.74 6.68 -7.89
C ALA A 526 -67.76 7.72 -8.41
N GLU A 527 -68.85 7.27 -9.01
CA GLU A 527 -69.97 8.15 -9.32
C GLU A 527 -70.60 8.64 -8.00
N ALA A 528 -70.70 9.95 -7.84
CA ALA A 528 -71.29 10.56 -6.66
C ALA A 528 -72.73 10.05 -6.47
N ALA A 529 -72.95 9.26 -5.42
CA ALA A 529 -74.27 8.78 -5.06
C ALA A 529 -75.20 9.98 -4.77
N LYS A 530 -76.26 10.12 -5.58
CA LYS A 530 -77.35 11.08 -5.32
C LYS A 530 -78.01 10.73 -3.98
N ALA A 531 -77.89 11.60 -3.00
CA ALA A 531 -78.54 11.47 -1.70
C ALA A 531 -80.08 11.40 -1.83
N PRO A 532 -80.79 10.53 -1.09
CA PRO A 532 -82.22 10.64 -0.89
C PRO A 532 -82.54 11.70 0.18
N ALA A 533 -83.62 12.45 -0.03
CA ALA A 533 -84.15 13.48 0.84
C ALA A 533 -84.65 12.95 2.21
N PRO A 534 -84.70 13.78 3.27
CA PRO A 534 -85.08 13.35 4.62
C PRO A 534 -86.60 13.37 4.85
N THR A 535 -87.10 12.39 5.61
CA THR A 535 -88.45 12.41 6.22
C THR A 535 -88.37 12.22 7.74
N VAL A 536 -89.34 12.83 8.41
CA VAL A 536 -89.41 13.23 9.83
C VAL A 536 -90.11 12.18 10.71
N ASP A 537 -89.51 11.94 11.89
CA ASP A 537 -90.01 11.66 13.26
C ASP A 537 -91.15 10.65 13.58
N VAL A 538 -90.97 9.88 14.66
CA VAL A 538 -91.74 9.91 15.94
C VAL A 538 -91.41 8.67 16.82
N GLY A 539 -90.75 8.93 17.96
CA GLY A 539 -91.26 8.57 19.30
C GLY A 539 -91.22 7.14 19.88
N LYS A 540 -90.48 7.05 21.01
CA LYS A 540 -90.86 6.50 22.36
C LYS A 540 -90.33 5.15 22.88
N ASP A 541 -89.67 5.30 24.05
CA ASP A 541 -89.79 4.57 25.33
C ASP A 541 -89.39 3.06 25.37
N VAL A 542 -88.32 2.59 26.04
CA VAL A 542 -87.87 2.60 27.48
C VAL A 542 -87.92 1.19 28.12
N LYS A 543 -86.79 0.78 28.73
CA LYS A 543 -86.52 -0.16 29.86
C LYS A 543 -85.35 -1.09 29.53
N VAL A 544 -84.14 -0.94 30.07
CA VAL A 544 -83.64 -0.93 31.48
C VAL A 544 -83.81 -2.28 32.17
N GLU A 545 -82.67 -2.97 32.36
CA GLU A 545 -82.14 -3.62 33.57
C GLU A 545 -81.19 -4.76 33.15
N ASN A 546 -80.14 -5.17 33.85
CA ASN A 546 -79.22 -4.62 34.87
C ASN A 546 -78.22 -5.76 35.17
N ALA A 547 -77.23 -5.50 36.03
CA ALA A 547 -76.21 -6.43 36.57
C ALA A 547 -75.09 -6.80 35.56
N VAL A 548 -73.94 -6.12 35.50
CA VAL A 548 -73.02 -5.59 36.52
C VAL A 548 -72.44 -6.67 37.45
N LYS A 549 -71.14 -6.92 37.31
CA LYS A 549 -70.05 -6.76 38.30
C LYS A 549 -68.91 -7.75 38.00
N ALA A 550 -67.63 -7.46 38.18
CA ALA A 550 -66.89 -6.25 38.52
C ALA A 550 -65.39 -6.65 38.49
N VAL A 551 -64.52 -5.89 37.81
CA VAL A 551 -63.52 -4.95 38.41
C VAL A 551 -62.23 -5.68 38.82
N LYS A 552 -61.03 -5.31 38.35
CA LYS A 552 -60.22 -4.09 38.58
C LYS A 552 -59.21 -3.92 37.40
N SER A 553 -59.06 -2.83 36.64
CA SER A 553 -58.88 -1.38 36.89
C SER A 553 -57.66 -1.04 37.76
N PRO A 554 -56.98 0.13 37.62
CA PRO A 554 -57.42 1.38 36.96
C PRO A 554 -56.36 2.11 36.07
N GLU A 555 -56.81 2.87 35.05
CA GLU A 555 -56.77 4.37 34.90
C GLU A 555 -55.47 4.94 34.30
N LYS A 556 -55.38 6.03 33.52
CA LYS A 556 -56.29 7.03 32.88
C LYS A 556 -55.39 7.84 31.89
N VAL A 557 -55.80 8.08 30.63
CA VAL A 557 -56.47 9.28 30.06
C VAL A 557 -55.59 10.52 29.81
N GLY A 558 -55.75 11.12 28.62
CA GLY A 558 -55.48 12.53 28.27
C GLY A 558 -54.80 12.66 26.91
N GLU A 559 -55.53 12.80 25.80
CA GLU A 559 -56.00 14.05 25.13
C GLU A 559 -54.98 14.68 24.14
N LEU A 560 -55.49 15.02 22.95
CA LEU A 560 -54.87 15.57 21.71
C LEU A 560 -54.52 17.08 21.85
N PRO A 561 -53.80 17.78 20.93
CA PRO A 561 -54.33 18.23 19.62
C PRO A 561 -53.31 18.45 18.45
N GLU A 562 -53.86 18.92 17.32
CA GLU A 562 -53.31 19.22 15.98
C GLU A 562 -52.42 20.49 15.84
N THR A 563 -52.11 20.80 14.56
CA THR A 563 -51.72 22.07 13.88
C THR A 563 -50.23 22.17 13.56
N GLY A 564 -49.75 22.69 12.42
CA GLY A 564 -50.26 23.67 11.46
C GLY A 564 -49.15 24.71 11.23
N ASP A 565 -48.88 25.07 9.97
CA ASP A 565 -47.78 25.92 9.46
C ASP A 565 -47.42 27.22 10.23
N THR A 566 -46.15 27.65 10.16
CA THR A 566 -45.73 29.01 9.72
C THR A 566 -44.20 29.24 9.71
N SER A 567 -43.76 30.05 8.75
CA SER A 567 -42.41 30.57 8.50
C SER A 567 -41.82 31.47 9.62
N GLY A 568 -40.50 31.44 9.85
CA GLY A 568 -39.81 32.45 10.65
C GLY A 568 -38.27 32.35 10.73
N ASN A 569 -37.58 33.34 10.14
CA ASN A 569 -36.15 33.63 10.26
C ASN A 569 -35.68 33.80 11.72
N TRP A 570 -34.84 32.90 12.26
CA TRP A 570 -34.14 33.16 13.53
C TRP A 570 -32.70 32.62 13.68
N LEU A 571 -32.08 32.05 12.64
CA LEU A 571 -30.68 31.56 12.73
C LEU A 571 -29.59 32.59 12.36
N ILE A 572 -29.96 33.83 12.03
CA ILE A 572 -28.99 34.92 11.76
C ILE A 572 -28.51 35.61 13.06
N ALA A 573 -29.09 35.30 14.23
CA ALA A 573 -28.77 35.98 15.49
C ALA A 573 -27.77 35.24 16.42
N ILE A 574 -27.32 34.02 16.10
CA ILE A 574 -26.34 33.27 16.93
C ILE A 574 -24.91 33.35 16.34
N GLY A 575 -24.77 33.68 15.05
CA GLY A 575 -23.48 33.81 14.36
C GLY A 575 -22.70 35.11 14.62
N LEU A 576 -23.33 36.14 15.20
CA LEU A 576 -22.72 37.46 15.42
C LEU A 576 -22.25 37.72 16.88
N LEU A 577 -22.41 36.76 17.79
CA LEU A 577 -21.92 36.88 19.19
C LEU A 577 -20.66 36.04 19.48
N ALA A 578 -20.19 35.22 18.52
CA ALA A 578 -18.95 34.44 18.66
C ALA A 578 -17.70 35.10 18.03
N MET A 579 -17.84 36.22 17.31
CA MET A 579 -16.72 36.96 16.70
C MET A 579 -16.20 38.15 17.52
N LEU A 580 -16.77 38.43 18.69
CA LEU A 580 -16.34 39.56 19.55
C LEU A 580 -15.62 39.15 20.85
N THR A 581 -15.43 37.86 21.13
CA THR A 581 -14.69 37.38 22.31
C THR A 581 -13.27 36.89 22.01
N SER A 582 -12.90 36.71 20.73
CA SER A 582 -11.56 36.28 20.33
C SER A 582 -10.55 37.42 20.14
N SER A 583 -10.99 38.67 20.11
CA SER A 583 -10.13 39.85 19.90
C SER A 583 -9.56 40.46 21.20
N VAL A 584 -10.01 39.99 22.38
CA VAL A 584 -9.54 40.52 23.69
C VAL A 584 -8.48 39.63 24.34
N ILE A 585 -8.28 38.39 23.88
CA ILE A 585 -7.28 37.46 24.44
C ILE A 585 -5.92 37.56 23.71
N LEU A 586 -5.88 38.10 22.48
CA LEU A 586 -4.63 38.30 21.73
C LEU A 586 -3.92 39.65 21.97
N TYR A 587 -4.52 40.59 22.71
CA TYR A 587 -3.86 41.87 23.05
C TYR A 587 -3.14 41.86 24.42
N ARG A 588 -3.26 40.79 25.22
CA ARG A 588 -2.63 40.71 26.56
C ARG A 588 -1.35 39.89 26.66
N LYS A 589 -0.85 39.30 25.56
CA LYS A 589 0.43 38.55 25.54
C LYS A 589 1.59 39.23 24.82
N LYS A 590 1.42 40.47 24.33
CA LYS A 590 2.49 41.25 23.67
C LYS A 590 3.13 42.35 24.54
N VAL A 591 2.95 42.28 25.87
CA VAL A 591 3.65 43.15 26.84
C VAL A 591 4.28 42.26 27.91
N LYS A 592 5.39 41.60 27.53
CA LYS A 592 6.49 41.11 28.39
C LYS A 592 7.44 40.29 27.53
N ALA A 593 8.31 40.99 26.80
CA ALA A 593 9.66 40.62 26.42
C ALA A 593 10.39 41.94 26.13
#